data_AF-A0A7J7JJJ9-F1
#
_entry.id   AF-A0A7J7JJJ9-F1
#
_cell.length_a   1.000
_cell.length_b   1.000
_cell.length_c   1.000
_cell.angle_alpha   90.00
_cell.angle_beta   90.00
_cell.angle_gamma   90.00
#
_symmetry.space_group_name_H-M   'P 1'
#
loop_
_entity.id
_entity.type
_entity.pdbx_description
1 polymer ?
#
loop_
_entity_poly.entity_id
_entity_poly.type
_entity_poly.pdbx_seq_one_letter_code
_entity_poly.pdbx_strand_id
1 'polypeptide(L)'
;MGLCPYGILPLLEPETFVPPTTTLNNRIKDISDDEDDQHPNIDTASLNKWRHEARVQRMTEAQAEKDKLARERTEHQQKLSAVKEKLKAVDISEDTTVNAKLKELEKQEEEFRKKEEELKKKDRLTPWNIDTLCQDGKSKTLINRSKPAEAAPLTDEEKMTKQQEFTKKNRSLLKKFGMFRKYEDSERFLSEHPELACEETANYLVLWCIDLAVEE
;
A
#
# COMPACT_ATOMS: atom_id res chain seq x y z
N MET A 1 -40.33 -20.77 28.14
CA MET A 1 -38.92 -20.73 27.71
C MET A 1 -38.92 -20.75 26.20
N GLY A 2 -38.55 -19.76 25.41
CA GLY A 2 -38.04 -18.41 25.60
C GLY A 2 -37.84 -17.92 24.16
N LEU A 3 -38.82 -17.21 23.60
CA LEU A 3 -38.78 -16.71 22.23
C LEU A 3 -37.96 -15.42 22.23
N CYS A 4 -36.73 -15.49 21.71
CA CYS A 4 -35.89 -14.32 21.49
C CYS A 4 -36.54 -13.40 20.43
N PRO A 5 -36.78 -12.11 20.72
CA PRO A 5 -37.30 -11.16 19.76
C PRO A 5 -36.12 -10.32 19.24
N TYR A 6 -35.45 -10.76 18.18
CA TYR A 6 -34.56 -9.88 17.42
C TYR A 6 -34.88 -10.02 15.93
N GLY A 7 -35.63 -9.02 15.46
CA GLY A 7 -35.86 -8.80 14.04
C GLY A 7 -34.54 -8.60 13.31
N ILE A 8 -34.44 -9.24 12.16
CA ILE A 8 -33.33 -9.14 11.22
C ILE A 8 -33.35 -7.70 10.68
N LEU A 9 -32.38 -6.89 11.11
CA LEU A 9 -32.08 -5.62 10.46
C LEU A 9 -31.54 -5.90 9.06
N PRO A 10 -32.03 -5.23 8.00
CA PRO A 10 -31.44 -5.34 6.68
C PRO A 10 -30.03 -4.73 6.72
N LEU A 11 -29.03 -5.57 6.44
CA LEU A 11 -27.66 -5.15 6.18
C LEU A 11 -27.68 -4.13 5.05
N LEU A 12 -27.27 -2.89 5.32
CA LEU A 12 -26.88 -1.96 4.28
C LEU A 12 -25.74 -2.62 3.48
N GLU A 13 -25.98 -2.83 2.20
CA GLU A 13 -24.95 -3.28 1.28
C GLU A 13 -23.79 -2.28 1.30
N PRO A 14 -22.53 -2.74 1.36
CA PRO A 14 -21.39 -1.83 1.24
C PRO A 14 -21.46 -1.20 -0.16
N GLU A 15 -21.45 0.14 -0.22
CA GLU A 15 -21.34 0.85 -1.49
C GLU A 15 -20.16 0.25 -2.27
N THR A 16 -20.48 -0.44 -3.36
CA THR A 16 -19.48 -0.96 -4.28
C THR A 16 -18.68 0.23 -4.79
N PHE A 17 -17.39 0.27 -4.47
CA PHE A 17 -16.46 1.22 -5.05
C PHE A 17 -16.48 1.04 -6.58
N VAL A 18 -17.18 1.93 -7.27
CA VAL A 18 -17.15 2.02 -8.73
C VAL A 18 -15.92 2.84 -9.09
N PRO A 19 -14.86 2.25 -9.65
CA PRO A 19 -13.72 3.05 -10.10
C PRO A 19 -14.19 4.02 -11.19
N PRO A 20 -13.84 5.31 -11.12
CA PRO A 20 -14.23 6.28 -12.14
C PRO A 20 -13.78 5.82 -13.52
N THR A 21 -14.72 5.69 -14.45
CA THR A 21 -14.45 5.37 -15.85
C THR A 21 -13.62 6.46 -16.51
N THR A 22 -12.44 6.07 -17.00
CA THR A 22 -11.71 6.63 -18.16
C THR A 22 -11.31 8.12 -18.12
N THR A 23 -11.49 8.84 -17.02
CA THR A 23 -11.06 10.25 -16.88
C THR A 23 -10.02 10.46 -15.76
N LEU A 24 -9.36 9.38 -15.32
CA LEU A 24 -8.39 9.38 -14.22
C LEU A 24 -6.95 9.69 -14.67
N ASN A 25 -6.62 9.53 -15.95
CA ASN A 25 -5.22 9.54 -16.42
C ASN A 25 -4.50 10.90 -16.38
N ASN A 26 -5.18 12.02 -16.06
CA ASN A 26 -4.56 13.36 -16.09
C ASN A 26 -4.51 14.08 -14.72
N ARG A 27 -4.76 13.39 -13.59
CA ARG A 27 -4.81 14.03 -12.25
C ARG A 27 -3.78 13.53 -11.23
N ILE A 28 -2.97 12.55 -11.59
CA ILE A 28 -1.74 12.24 -10.85
C ILE A 28 -0.73 13.31 -11.25
N LYS A 29 -0.51 14.31 -10.40
CA LYS A 29 0.34 15.47 -10.76
C LYS A 29 1.19 16.00 -9.60
N ASP A 30 1.06 15.46 -8.39
CA ASP A 30 1.75 15.99 -7.20
C ASP A 30 2.62 14.88 -6.58
N ILE A 31 3.61 14.44 -7.36
CA ILE A 31 4.73 13.61 -6.87
C ILE A 31 5.80 14.59 -6.42
N SER A 32 6.05 14.70 -5.12
CA SER A 32 6.99 15.70 -4.59
C SER A 32 8.45 15.44 -4.98
N ASP A 33 8.75 14.21 -5.41
CA ASP A 33 10.07 13.71 -5.80
C ASP A 33 10.05 13.27 -7.29
N ASP A 34 9.43 14.09 -8.14
CA ASP A 34 9.36 13.84 -9.58
C ASP A 34 10.67 14.27 -10.26
N GLU A 35 11.48 13.26 -10.60
CA GLU A 35 12.81 13.43 -11.20
C GLU A 35 12.77 13.92 -12.66
N ASP A 36 11.61 13.84 -13.34
CA ASP A 36 11.45 14.35 -14.70
C ASP A 36 11.19 15.87 -14.74
N ASP A 37 10.81 16.47 -13.60
CA ASP A 37 10.41 17.89 -13.46
C ASP A 37 11.55 18.76 -12.86
N GLN A 38 12.77 18.56 -13.39
CA GLN A 38 14.02 19.21 -12.97
C GLN A 38 14.41 20.39 -13.86
N HIS A 39 15.10 21.38 -13.27
CA HIS A 39 15.63 22.53 -14.01
C HIS A 39 17.15 22.64 -13.80
N PRO A 40 17.98 22.87 -14.86
CA PRO A 40 19.45 22.86 -14.77
C PRO A 40 20.08 23.81 -13.74
N ASN A 41 19.33 24.81 -13.28
CA ASN A 41 19.79 25.84 -12.35
C ASN A 41 19.15 25.75 -10.96
N ILE A 42 18.30 24.77 -10.70
CA ILE A 42 17.65 24.59 -9.40
C ILE A 42 18.14 23.28 -8.80
N ASP A 43 18.58 23.33 -7.55
CA ASP A 43 18.97 22.12 -6.82
C ASP A 43 17.74 21.25 -6.52
N THR A 44 17.71 20.07 -7.13
CA THR A 44 16.63 19.09 -6.97
C THR A 44 16.41 18.71 -5.50
N ALA A 45 17.49 18.55 -4.73
CA ALA A 45 17.39 18.05 -3.35
C ALA A 45 16.67 19.04 -2.42
N SER A 46 16.93 20.34 -2.58
CA SER A 46 16.16 21.36 -1.87
C SER A 46 14.76 21.52 -2.47
N LEU A 47 14.61 21.57 -3.79
CA LEU A 47 13.32 21.71 -4.46
C LEU A 47 12.29 20.66 -4.02
N ASN A 48 12.68 19.38 -3.95
CA ASN A 48 11.77 18.29 -3.59
C ASN A 48 11.29 18.40 -2.13
N LYS A 49 12.16 18.87 -1.21
CA LYS A 49 11.79 19.17 0.18
C LYS A 49 10.77 20.31 0.25
N TRP A 50 11.03 21.40 -0.46
CA TRP A 50 10.10 22.54 -0.52
C TRP A 50 8.75 22.16 -1.11
N ARG A 51 8.72 21.35 -2.18
CA ARG A 51 7.49 20.81 -2.77
C ARG A 51 6.71 19.95 -1.75
N HIS A 52 7.42 19.07 -1.03
CA HIS A 52 6.82 18.25 0.02
C HIS A 52 6.24 19.11 1.17
N GLU A 53 7.00 20.08 1.68
CA GLU A 53 6.57 20.98 2.74
C GLU A 53 5.34 21.80 2.32
N ALA A 54 5.38 22.41 1.13
CA ALA A 54 4.25 23.17 0.59
C ALA A 54 3.00 22.31 0.39
N ARG A 55 3.17 21.03 0.03
CA ARG A 55 2.07 20.06 -0.07
C ARG A 55 1.50 19.71 1.30
N VAL A 56 2.33 19.42 2.28
CA VAL A 56 1.91 19.15 3.66
C VAL A 56 1.17 20.36 4.22
N GLN A 57 1.68 21.58 3.99
CA GLN A 57 1.03 22.81 4.42
C GLN A 57 -0.35 23.01 3.77
N ARG A 58 -0.50 22.78 2.46
CA ARG A 58 -1.82 22.82 1.81
C ARG A 58 -2.80 21.83 2.40
N MET A 59 -2.35 20.61 2.71
CA MET A 59 -3.18 19.57 3.33
C MET A 59 -3.59 19.94 4.75
N THR A 60 -2.69 20.50 5.56
CA THR A 60 -3.00 20.92 6.94
C THR A 60 -3.96 22.11 6.97
N GLU A 61 -3.78 23.10 6.09
CA GLU A 61 -4.69 24.24 5.93
C GLU A 61 -6.08 23.79 5.48
N ALA A 62 -6.16 22.89 4.49
CA ALA A 62 -7.44 22.34 4.03
C ALA A 62 -8.15 21.52 5.12
N GLN A 63 -7.40 20.75 5.91
CA GLN A 63 -7.95 20.03 7.05
C GLN A 63 -8.46 20.99 8.13
N ALA A 64 -7.73 22.06 8.43
CA ALA A 64 -8.18 23.08 9.38
C ALA A 64 -9.45 23.83 8.90
N GLU A 65 -9.58 24.12 7.60
CA GLU A 65 -10.79 24.69 6.99
C GLU A 65 -11.99 23.74 7.18
N LYS A 66 -11.80 22.44 6.91
CA LYS A 66 -12.82 21.39 7.13
C LYS A 66 -13.25 21.30 8.59
N ASP A 67 -12.29 21.25 9.51
CA ASP A 67 -12.55 21.13 10.94
C ASP A 67 -13.30 22.36 11.48
N LYS A 68 -12.96 23.56 11.01
CA LYS A 68 -13.66 24.80 11.37
C LYS A 68 -15.10 24.78 10.88
N LEU A 69 -15.32 24.42 9.61
CA LEU A 69 -16.67 24.31 9.03
C LEU A 69 -17.52 23.28 9.77
N ALA A 70 -16.94 22.14 10.15
CA ALA A 70 -17.61 21.10 10.92
C ALA A 70 -18.04 21.60 12.31
N ARG A 71 -17.19 22.38 13.01
CA ARG A 71 -17.54 23.01 14.29
C ARG A 71 -18.67 24.04 14.14
N GLU A 72 -18.56 24.92 13.14
CA GLU A 72 -19.59 25.92 12.88
C GLU A 72 -20.95 25.26 12.54
N ARG A 73 -20.92 24.16 11.78
CA ARG A 73 -22.11 23.36 11.45
C ARG A 73 -22.75 22.74 12.69
N THR A 74 -21.97 22.14 13.60
CA THR A 74 -22.53 21.52 14.81
C THR A 74 -23.14 22.58 15.74
N GLU A 75 -22.49 23.74 15.91
CA GLU A 75 -23.05 24.87 16.65
C GLU A 75 -24.34 25.39 16.03
N HIS A 76 -24.38 25.51 14.71
CA HIS A 76 -25.56 25.96 13.99
C HIS A 76 -26.72 24.95 14.11
N GLN A 77 -26.43 23.65 14.02
CA GLN A 77 -27.40 22.57 14.21
C GLN A 77 -28.03 22.62 15.61
N GLN A 78 -27.22 22.85 16.65
CA GLN A 78 -27.69 23.01 18.04
C GLN A 78 -28.56 24.24 18.22
N LYS A 79 -28.21 25.37 17.59
CA LYS A 79 -29.02 26.60 17.61
C LYS A 79 -30.37 26.38 16.92
N LEU A 80 -30.37 25.71 15.75
CA LEU A 80 -31.58 25.37 15.02
C LEU A 80 -32.51 24.44 15.82
N SER A 81 -31.98 23.39 16.45
CA SER A 81 -32.80 22.48 17.27
C SER A 81 -33.41 23.21 18.47
N ALA A 82 -32.63 24.03 19.18
CA ALA A 82 -33.11 24.81 20.32
C ALA A 82 -34.21 25.81 19.93
N VAL A 83 -34.11 26.45 18.75
CA VAL A 83 -35.15 27.37 18.26
C VAL A 83 -36.39 26.61 17.80
N LYS A 84 -36.25 25.45 17.14
CA LYS A 84 -37.37 24.59 16.76
C LYS A 84 -38.13 24.04 17.97
N GLU A 85 -37.43 23.68 19.05
CA GLU A 85 -38.06 23.25 20.31
C GLU A 85 -38.85 24.40 20.96
N LYS A 86 -38.29 25.61 20.98
CA LYS A 86 -39.00 26.80 21.47
C LYS A 86 -40.24 27.12 20.64
N LEU A 87 -40.20 26.90 19.32
CA LEU A 87 -41.35 27.08 18.44
C LEU A 87 -42.45 26.03 18.67
N LYS A 88 -42.09 24.79 19.02
CA LYS A 88 -43.06 23.73 19.36
C LYS A 88 -43.69 23.90 20.75
N ALA A 89 -42.96 24.52 21.68
CA ALA A 89 -43.42 24.78 23.03
C ALA A 89 -44.35 26.01 23.13
N VAL A 90 -44.35 26.88 22.11
CA VAL A 90 -45.19 28.08 22.05
C VAL A 90 -46.27 27.89 20.98
N ASP A 91 -47.53 27.77 21.39
CA ASP A 91 -48.67 27.75 20.47
C ASP A 91 -48.80 29.13 19.79
N ILE A 92 -48.98 29.12 18.47
CA ILE A 92 -48.53 30.19 17.56
C ILE A 92 -49.47 31.41 17.61
N SER A 93 -48.93 32.62 17.84
CA SER A 93 -49.48 33.80 17.14
C SER A 93 -48.56 35.02 16.95
N GLU A 94 -47.67 35.44 17.86
CA GLU A 94 -47.15 36.84 17.75
C GLU A 94 -45.65 37.11 17.99
N ASP A 95 -44.79 36.11 18.18
CA ASP A 95 -43.35 36.39 18.29
C ASP A 95 -42.69 36.52 16.91
N THR A 96 -42.88 37.69 16.29
CA THR A 96 -42.15 38.16 15.10
C THR A 96 -40.63 37.98 15.25
N THR A 97 -40.13 38.04 16.49
CA THR A 97 -38.72 37.86 16.85
C THR A 97 -38.20 36.44 16.65
N VAL A 98 -39.03 35.41 16.89
CA VAL A 98 -38.66 33.99 16.72
C VAL A 98 -38.67 33.61 15.24
N ASN A 99 -39.68 34.08 14.49
CA ASN A 99 -39.75 33.90 13.04
C ASN A 99 -38.60 34.63 12.31
N ALA A 100 -38.18 35.82 12.78
CA ALA A 100 -37.01 36.50 12.23
C ALA A 100 -35.70 35.71 12.49
N LYS A 101 -35.55 35.12 13.69
CA LYS A 101 -34.40 34.27 14.03
C LYS A 101 -34.36 32.98 13.21
N LEU A 102 -35.52 32.38 12.91
CA LEU A 102 -35.58 31.21 12.02
C LEU A 102 -35.14 31.56 10.60
N LYS A 103 -35.64 32.66 10.02
CA LYS A 103 -35.22 33.11 8.68
C LYS A 103 -33.73 33.42 8.60
N GLU A 104 -33.17 34.03 9.65
CA GLU A 104 -31.72 34.29 9.72
C GLU A 104 -30.92 32.98 9.82
N LEU A 105 -31.38 32.02 10.61
CA LEU A 105 -30.74 30.70 10.69
C LEU A 105 -30.85 29.92 9.37
N GLU A 106 -31.98 29.97 8.67
CA GLU A 106 -32.16 29.37 7.34
C GLU A 106 -31.21 29.99 6.30
N LYS A 107 -30.99 31.31 6.36
CA LYS A 107 -30.04 31.99 5.49
C LYS A 107 -28.59 31.56 5.79
N GLN A 108 -28.23 31.44 7.08
CA GLN A 108 -26.93 30.93 7.50
C GLN A 108 -26.74 29.47 7.05
N GLU A 109 -27.77 28.63 7.12
CA GLU A 109 -27.74 27.25 6.61
C GLU A 109 -27.48 27.20 5.11
N GLU A 110 -28.10 28.07 4.31
CA GLU A 110 -27.83 28.17 2.87
C GLU A 110 -26.38 28.61 2.59
N GLU A 111 -25.84 29.54 3.37
CA GLU A 111 -24.44 29.96 3.27
C GLU A 111 -23.47 28.83 3.64
N PHE A 112 -23.78 28.03 4.67
CA PHE A 112 -23.00 26.83 5.01
C PHE A 112 -23.04 25.79 3.91
N ARG A 113 -24.22 25.54 3.32
CA ARG A 113 -24.36 24.61 2.20
C ARG A 113 -23.52 25.03 1.00
N LYS A 114 -23.48 26.32 0.68
CA LYS A 114 -22.61 26.86 -0.38
C LYS A 114 -21.14 26.63 -0.07
N LYS A 115 -20.70 26.88 1.17
CA LYS A 115 -19.31 26.63 1.60
C LYS A 115 -18.95 25.14 1.56
N GLU A 116 -19.86 24.24 1.96
CA GLU A 116 -19.67 22.79 1.86
C GLU A 116 -19.54 22.33 0.40
N GLU A 117 -20.37 22.85 -0.50
CA GLU A 117 -20.29 22.56 -1.93
C GLU A 117 -19.00 23.06 -2.57
N GLU A 118 -18.53 24.26 -2.18
CA GLU A 118 -17.24 24.80 -2.61
C GLU A 118 -16.08 23.93 -2.11
N LEU A 119 -16.12 23.49 -0.86
CA LEU A 119 -15.10 22.62 -0.27
C LEU A 119 -15.07 21.24 -0.97
N LYS A 120 -16.25 20.67 -1.28
CA LYS A 120 -16.35 19.43 -2.06
C LYS A 120 -15.83 19.60 -3.49
N LYS A 121 -16.01 20.77 -4.10
CA LYS A 121 -15.41 21.09 -5.41
C LYS A 121 -13.89 21.21 -5.30
N LYS A 122 -13.37 21.87 -4.26
CA LYS A 122 -11.92 21.95 -3.97
C LYS A 122 -11.32 20.55 -3.81
N ASP A 123 -11.94 19.68 -3.01
CA ASP A 123 -11.52 18.28 -2.80
C ASP A 123 -11.55 17.43 -4.07
N ARG A 124 -12.48 17.70 -4.99
CA ARG A 124 -12.53 17.01 -6.28
C ARG A 124 -11.46 17.51 -7.27
N LEU A 125 -11.01 18.75 -7.08
CA LEU A 125 -9.99 19.40 -7.90
C LEU A 125 -8.58 19.18 -7.35
N THR A 126 -8.43 18.85 -6.06
CA THR A 126 -7.14 18.56 -5.47
C THR A 126 -6.48 17.39 -6.21
N PRO A 127 -5.20 17.53 -6.62
CA PRO A 127 -4.46 16.47 -7.27
C PRO A 127 -4.37 15.22 -6.39
N TRP A 128 -4.33 14.05 -7.03
CA TRP A 128 -4.03 12.81 -6.32
C TRP A 128 -2.55 12.77 -5.97
N ASN A 129 -2.27 12.55 -4.69
CA ASN A 129 -0.94 12.31 -4.10
C ASN A 129 -0.90 10.94 -3.40
N ILE A 130 0.29 10.54 -2.92
CA ILE A 130 0.54 9.24 -2.25
C ILE A 130 -0.45 9.00 -1.10
N ASP A 131 -0.69 10.03 -0.27
CA ASP A 131 -1.56 9.95 0.92
C ASP A 131 -3.05 9.85 0.56
N THR A 132 -3.45 10.36 -0.61
CA THR A 132 -4.84 10.29 -1.09
C THR A 132 -5.12 9.06 -1.95
N LEU A 133 -4.10 8.46 -2.56
CA LEU A 133 -4.26 7.38 -3.52
C LEU A 133 -4.45 6.02 -2.83
N CYS A 134 -3.72 5.78 -1.75
CA CYS A 134 -3.75 4.50 -1.05
C CYS A 134 -3.45 4.66 0.44
N GLN A 135 -3.96 3.72 1.24
CA GLN A 135 -3.61 3.55 2.64
C GLN A 135 -2.96 2.17 2.81
N ASP A 136 -2.08 2.04 3.80
CA ASP A 136 -1.42 0.77 4.10
C ASP A 136 -2.44 -0.30 4.52
N GLY A 137 -2.80 -1.20 3.60
CA GLY A 137 -3.75 -2.28 3.88
C GLY A 137 -3.16 -3.40 4.74
N LYS A 138 -1.90 -3.77 4.51
CA LYS A 138 -1.18 -4.80 5.27
C LYS A 138 0.33 -4.62 5.13
N SER A 139 1.02 -4.54 6.26
CA SER A 139 2.49 -4.55 6.31
C SER A 139 2.97 -5.80 7.04
N LYS A 140 3.79 -6.62 6.37
CA LYS A 140 4.44 -7.79 6.96
C LYS A 140 5.89 -7.85 6.48
N THR A 141 6.82 -7.78 7.41
CA THR A 141 8.24 -7.97 7.15
C THR A 141 8.69 -9.33 7.64
N LEU A 142 9.55 -10.00 6.87
CA LEU A 142 10.16 -11.27 7.23
C LEU A 142 11.66 -11.17 6.97
N ILE A 143 12.46 -11.26 8.02
CA ILE A 143 13.92 -11.22 7.92
C ILE A 143 14.43 -12.66 7.90
N ASN A 144 15.13 -13.05 6.84
CA ASN A 144 15.77 -14.35 6.75
C ASN A 144 17.01 -14.39 7.66
N ARG A 145 16.82 -14.78 8.92
CA ARG A 145 17.92 -14.97 9.87
C ARG A 145 18.63 -16.29 9.54
N SER A 146 19.97 -16.28 9.58
CA SER A 146 20.76 -17.50 9.41
C SER A 146 20.30 -18.56 10.42
N LYS A 147 20.17 -19.80 9.95
CA LYS A 147 19.89 -20.93 10.84
C LYS A 147 21.02 -21.00 11.88
N PRO A 148 20.72 -21.33 13.15
CA PRO A 148 21.75 -21.68 14.13
C PRO A 148 22.65 -22.75 13.51
N ALA A 149 23.97 -22.61 13.66
CA ALA A 149 24.95 -23.49 13.03
C ALA A 149 24.54 -24.97 13.19
N GLU A 150 24.35 -25.66 12.06
CA GLU A 150 23.97 -27.07 12.09
C GLU A 150 25.03 -27.88 12.84
N ALA A 151 24.52 -28.69 13.76
CA ALA A 151 25.27 -29.48 14.72
C ALA A 151 26.01 -30.63 14.05
N ALA A 152 27.23 -30.89 14.55
CA ALA A 152 28.10 -32.03 14.29
C ALA A 152 28.46 -32.32 12.81
N PRO A 153 29.71 -32.71 12.50
CA PRO A 153 30.05 -33.22 11.17
C PRO A 153 29.17 -34.44 10.86
N LEU A 154 28.49 -34.45 9.71
CA LEU A 154 27.71 -35.61 9.23
C LEU A 154 28.55 -36.89 9.35
N THR A 155 27.91 -37.98 9.76
CA THR A 155 28.54 -39.29 9.80
C THR A 155 28.94 -39.72 8.39
N ASP A 156 30.01 -40.49 8.23
CA ASP A 156 30.51 -40.86 6.90
C ASP A 156 29.50 -41.69 6.07
N GLU A 157 28.63 -42.45 6.75
CA GLU A 157 27.53 -43.17 6.11
C GLU A 157 26.50 -42.21 5.48
N GLU A 158 26.19 -41.10 6.15
CA GLU A 158 25.23 -40.09 5.67
C GLU A 158 25.80 -39.29 4.50
N LYS A 159 27.12 -39.04 4.50
CA LYS A 159 27.81 -38.43 3.36
C LYS A 159 27.74 -39.34 2.13
N MET A 160 27.92 -40.65 2.31
CA MET A 160 27.85 -41.61 1.22
C MET A 160 26.45 -41.69 0.61
N THR A 161 25.39 -41.73 1.43
CA THR A 161 24.01 -41.75 0.92
C THR A 161 23.68 -40.45 0.20
N LYS A 162 24.07 -39.29 0.76
CA LYS A 162 23.91 -37.98 0.12
C LYS A 162 24.63 -37.90 -1.22
N GLN A 163 25.88 -38.37 -1.29
CA GLN A 163 26.66 -38.44 -2.54
C GLN A 163 25.96 -39.29 -3.61
N GLN A 164 25.44 -40.46 -3.23
CA GLN A 164 24.74 -41.35 -4.17
C GLN A 164 23.45 -40.72 -4.68
N GLU A 165 22.65 -40.11 -3.81
CA GLU A 165 21.42 -39.43 -4.21
C GLU A 165 21.69 -38.21 -5.10
N PHE A 166 22.66 -37.39 -4.74
CA PHE A 166 23.07 -36.22 -5.51
C PHE A 166 23.52 -36.63 -6.92
N THR A 167 24.39 -37.64 -7.00
CA THR A 167 24.89 -38.17 -8.27
C THR A 167 23.75 -38.72 -9.13
N LYS A 168 22.80 -39.45 -8.54
CA LYS A 168 21.64 -39.98 -9.27
C LYS A 168 20.73 -38.88 -9.82
N LYS A 169 20.46 -37.84 -9.02
CA LYS A 169 19.59 -36.72 -9.39
C LYS A 169 20.21 -35.84 -10.48
N ASN A 170 21.52 -35.57 -10.39
CA ASN A 170 22.21 -34.59 -11.22
C ASN A 170 23.10 -35.19 -12.32
N ARG A 171 23.05 -36.51 -12.56
CA ARG A 171 23.97 -37.23 -13.47
C ARG A 171 24.13 -36.58 -14.85
N SER A 172 23.03 -36.17 -15.48
CA SER A 172 23.05 -35.56 -16.82
C SER A 172 23.72 -34.19 -16.81
N LEU A 173 23.43 -33.38 -15.79
CA LEU A 173 23.99 -32.04 -15.61
C LEU A 173 25.49 -32.11 -15.27
N LEU A 174 25.90 -33.06 -14.42
CA LEU A 174 27.29 -33.31 -14.06
C LEU A 174 28.13 -33.69 -15.29
N LYS A 175 27.61 -34.58 -16.14
CA LYS A 175 28.27 -34.92 -17.41
C LYS A 175 28.34 -33.73 -18.36
N LYS A 176 27.25 -32.97 -18.48
CA LYS A 176 27.21 -31.75 -19.31
C LYS A 176 28.23 -30.72 -18.83
N PHE A 177 28.37 -30.55 -17.51
CA PHE A 177 29.36 -29.69 -16.91
C PHE A 177 30.79 -30.14 -17.22
N GLY A 178 31.09 -31.43 -17.06
CA GLY A 178 32.42 -31.99 -17.37
C GLY A 178 32.78 -31.97 -18.85
N MET A 179 31.83 -31.71 -19.75
CA MET A 179 32.08 -31.50 -21.18
C MET A 179 32.42 -30.04 -21.55
N PHE A 180 32.22 -29.08 -20.63
CA PHE A 180 32.59 -27.70 -20.92
C PHE A 180 34.11 -27.49 -20.81
N ARG A 181 34.66 -26.78 -21.79
CA ARG A 181 36.08 -26.38 -21.82
C ARG A 181 36.27 -24.87 -21.72
N LYS A 182 35.29 -24.08 -22.17
CA LYS A 182 35.33 -22.62 -22.11
C LYS A 182 34.87 -22.14 -20.74
N TYR A 183 35.60 -21.21 -20.15
CA TYR A 183 35.30 -20.64 -18.84
C TYR A 183 33.89 -20.01 -18.78
N GLU A 184 33.55 -19.17 -19.76
CA GLU A 184 32.26 -18.46 -19.80
C GLU A 184 31.05 -19.42 -19.82
N ASP A 185 31.18 -20.55 -20.51
CA ASP A 185 30.12 -21.55 -20.57
C ASP A 185 29.98 -22.30 -19.23
N SER A 186 31.10 -22.61 -18.58
CA SER A 186 31.12 -23.23 -17.25
C SER A 186 30.56 -22.29 -16.17
N GLU A 187 30.90 -21.01 -16.20
CA GLU A 187 30.41 -19.99 -15.26
C GLU A 187 28.90 -19.78 -15.39
N ARG A 188 28.41 -19.61 -16.63
CA ARG A 188 26.97 -19.48 -16.89
C ARG A 188 26.22 -20.73 -16.43
N PHE A 189 26.76 -21.91 -16.69
CA PHE A 189 26.14 -23.17 -16.30
C PHE A 189 26.07 -23.36 -14.78
N LEU A 190 27.12 -23.01 -14.04
CA LEU A 190 27.10 -23.06 -12.57
C LEU A 190 26.25 -21.96 -11.94
N SER A 191 26.08 -20.83 -12.63
CA SER A 191 25.15 -19.77 -12.21
C SER A 191 23.69 -20.20 -12.37
N GLU A 192 23.37 -20.96 -13.43
CA GLU A 192 22.05 -21.57 -13.65
C GLU A 192 21.80 -22.75 -12.68
N HIS A 193 22.85 -23.48 -12.32
CA HIS A 193 22.80 -24.66 -11.45
C HIS A 193 23.76 -24.54 -10.24
N PRO A 194 23.49 -23.63 -9.29
CA PRO A 194 24.37 -23.40 -8.13
C PRO A 194 24.48 -24.63 -7.21
N GLU A 195 23.51 -25.54 -7.27
CA GLU A 195 23.53 -26.82 -6.54
C GLU A 195 24.68 -27.73 -6.96
N LEU A 196 25.28 -27.52 -8.14
CA LEU A 196 26.41 -28.31 -8.62
C LEU A 196 27.75 -27.82 -8.07
N ALA A 197 27.81 -26.62 -7.47
CA ALA A 197 29.02 -26.06 -6.89
C ALA A 197 29.30 -26.65 -5.49
N CYS A 198 29.49 -27.97 -5.42
CA CYS A 198 29.72 -28.72 -4.19
C CYS A 198 30.83 -29.78 -4.36
N GLU A 199 31.35 -30.31 -3.25
CA GLU A 199 32.38 -31.35 -3.25
C GLU A 199 31.89 -32.64 -3.92
N GLU A 200 30.58 -32.93 -3.80
CA GLU A 200 29.98 -34.13 -4.39
C GLU A 200 30.08 -34.15 -5.92
N THR A 201 30.02 -32.98 -6.56
CA THR A 201 30.26 -32.83 -8.00
C THR A 201 31.70 -33.17 -8.37
N ALA A 202 32.67 -32.66 -7.62
CA ALA A 202 34.08 -32.93 -7.87
C ALA A 202 34.40 -34.43 -7.72
N ASN A 203 33.87 -35.07 -6.67
CA ASN A 203 34.02 -36.51 -6.45
C ASN A 203 33.48 -37.34 -7.62
N TYR A 204 32.30 -36.97 -8.13
CA TYR A 204 31.72 -37.66 -9.28
C TYR A 204 32.55 -37.49 -10.55
N LEU A 205 33.05 -36.28 -10.84
CA LEU A 205 33.85 -36.02 -12.02
C LEU A 205 35.17 -36.79 -11.99
N VAL A 206 35.83 -36.90 -10.83
CA VAL A 206 37.06 -37.69 -10.68
C VAL A 206 36.80 -39.18 -10.96
N LEU A 207 35.74 -39.74 -10.37
CA LEU A 207 35.34 -41.13 -10.65
C LEU A 207 35.01 -41.33 -12.13
N TRP A 208 34.32 -40.37 -12.74
CA TRP A 208 33.98 -40.45 -14.16
C TRP A 208 35.21 -40.39 -15.07
N CYS A 209 36.24 -39.60 -14.72
CA CYS A 209 37.52 -39.61 -15.43
C CYS A 209 38.22 -40.98 -15.35
N ILE A 210 38.12 -41.68 -14.22
CA ILE A 210 38.67 -43.05 -14.06
C ILE A 210 37.87 -44.03 -14.93
N ASP A 211 36.54 -43.98 -14.90
CA ASP A 211 35.68 -44.84 -15.72
C ASP A 211 36.00 -44.67 -17.21
N LEU A 212 36.15 -43.43 -17.69
CA LEU A 212 36.50 -43.14 -19.08
C LEU A 212 37.89 -43.69 -19.47
N ALA A 213 38.84 -43.69 -18.55
CA ALA A 213 40.18 -44.25 -18.78
C ALA A 213 40.20 -45.79 -18.76
N VAL A 214 39.23 -46.43 -18.10
CA VAL A 214 39.07 -47.89 -18.09
C VAL A 214 38.25 -48.38 -19.30
N GLU A 215 37.35 -47.54 -19.81
CA GLU A 215 36.56 -47.81 -21.02
C GLU A 215 37.38 -47.73 -22.34
N GLU A 216 38.60 -47.16 -22.30
CA GLU A 216 39.61 -47.22 -23.38
C GLU A 216 40.37 -48.56 -23.41
#